data_AF-A0A8J2WYS8-F1
#
_entry.id   AF-A0A8J2WYS8-F1
#
_cell.length_a   1.000
_cell.length_b   1.000
_cell.length_c   1.000
_cell.angle_alpha   90.00
_cell.angle_beta   90.00
_cell.angle_gamma   90.00
#
_symmetry.space_group_name_H-M   'P 1'
#
loop_
_entity.id
_entity.type
_entity.pdbx_description
1 polymer ?
#
loop_
_entity_poly.entity_id
_entity_poly.type
_entity_poly.pdbx_seq_one_letter_code
_entity_poly.pdbx_strand_id
1 'polypeptide(L)'
;MANNNYAATLHDLERFEEAKSLFQKSIPVAQRVLGDSNALTHRMKWNYAKALYKDDGATLDDLHEALTTLEETARLARRVLGSAHPLTKDIEAELPKSRAALRARGTPPGSA
;
A
#
# COMPACT_ATOMS: atom_id res chain seq x y z
N MET A 1 9.81 -15.75 7.09
CA MET A 1 10.47 -14.62 6.38
C MET A 1 10.24 -14.60 4.86
N ALA A 2 9.77 -15.68 4.22
CA ALA A 2 9.64 -15.75 2.76
C ALA A 2 8.50 -14.91 2.13
N ASN A 3 7.36 -14.73 2.81
CA ASN A 3 6.18 -14.11 2.21
C ASN A 3 6.36 -12.63 1.83
N ASN A 4 7.14 -11.88 2.62
CA ASN A 4 7.30 -10.45 2.42
C ASN A 4 8.27 -10.13 1.26
N ASN A 5 9.25 -11.00 1.04
CA ASN A 5 10.15 -10.88 -0.10
C ASN A 5 9.42 -11.29 -1.38
N TYR A 6 8.69 -12.42 -1.35
CA TYR A 6 7.95 -12.91 -2.51
C TYR A 6 6.90 -11.89 -3.02
N ALA A 7 6.14 -11.28 -2.11
CA ALA A 7 5.13 -10.31 -2.48
C ALA A 7 5.70 -8.98 -3.01
N ALA A 8 6.88 -8.57 -2.51
CA ALA A 8 7.62 -7.46 -3.11
C ALA A 8 8.13 -7.83 -4.52
N THR A 9 8.58 -9.06 -4.73
CA THR A 9 8.98 -9.55 -6.06
C THR A 9 7.79 -9.64 -7.02
N LEU A 10 6.58 -9.95 -6.55
CA LEU A 10 5.37 -9.96 -7.39
C LEU A 10 4.98 -8.57 -7.88
N HIS A 11 5.15 -7.54 -7.04
CA HIS A 11 4.98 -6.14 -7.45
C HIS A 11 5.97 -5.76 -8.56
N ASP A 12 7.19 -6.30 -8.54
CA ASP A 12 8.22 -6.03 -9.55
C ASP A 12 8.01 -6.82 -10.85
N LEU A 13 7.11 -7.81 -10.84
CA LEU A 13 6.72 -8.60 -12.01
C LEU A 13 5.35 -8.18 -12.59
N GLU A 14 4.80 -7.03 -12.17
CA GLU A 14 3.48 -6.53 -12.58
C GLU A 14 2.31 -7.50 -12.29
N ARG A 15 2.51 -8.48 -11.41
CA ARG A 15 1.47 -9.45 -10.99
C ARG A 15 0.65 -8.87 -9.85
N PHE A 16 0.07 -7.69 -10.07
CA PHE A 16 -0.59 -6.90 -9.05
C PHE A 16 -1.79 -7.62 -8.43
N GLU A 17 -2.62 -8.28 -9.24
CA GLU A 17 -3.78 -9.04 -8.74
C GLU A 17 -3.41 -10.16 -7.77
N GLU A 18 -2.34 -10.90 -8.06
CA GLU A 18 -1.84 -11.94 -7.15
C GLU A 18 -1.27 -11.34 -5.87
N ALA A 19 -0.55 -10.21 -5.97
CA ALA A 19 -0.05 -9.48 -4.82
C ALA A 19 -1.20 -8.96 -3.94
N LYS A 20 -2.23 -8.33 -4.53
CA LYS A 20 -3.44 -7.85 -3.85
C LYS A 20 -4.09 -9.01 -3.07
N SER A 21 -4.38 -10.12 -3.74
CA SER A 21 -5.01 -11.30 -3.12
C SER A 21 -4.17 -11.89 -1.98
N LEU A 22 -2.86 -11.98 -2.16
CA LEU A 22 -1.95 -12.49 -1.15
C LEU A 22 -1.94 -11.59 0.10
N PHE A 23 -1.87 -10.27 -0.09
CA PHE A 23 -1.86 -9.33 1.03
C PHE A 23 -3.21 -9.25 1.74
N GLN A 24 -4.33 -9.23 1.02
CA GLN A 24 -5.67 -9.27 1.63
C GLN A 24 -5.84 -10.46 2.58
N LYS A 25 -5.31 -11.63 2.21
CA LYS A 25 -5.34 -12.84 3.06
C LYS A 25 -4.34 -12.77 4.22
N SER A 26 -3.18 -12.17 4.00
CA SER A 26 -2.06 -12.23 4.94
C SER A 26 -2.06 -11.11 5.98
N ILE A 27 -2.59 -9.92 5.66
CA ILE A 27 -2.62 -8.76 6.58
C ILE A 27 -3.43 -9.06 7.84
N PRO A 28 -4.66 -9.63 7.78
CA PRO A 28 -5.42 -9.96 8.99
C PRO A 28 -4.70 -10.96 9.90
N VAL A 29 -4.00 -11.93 9.30
CA VAL A 29 -3.19 -12.89 10.04
C VAL A 29 -2.00 -12.20 10.71
N ALA A 30 -1.29 -11.33 9.99
CA ALA A 30 -0.17 -10.57 10.52
C ALA A 30 -0.62 -9.65 11.67
N GLN A 31 -1.76 -8.97 11.53
CA GLN A 31 -2.35 -8.14 12.59
C GLN A 31 -2.67 -8.96 13.84
N ARG A 32 -3.26 -10.15 13.69
CA ARG A 32 -3.61 -11.02 14.82
C ARG A 32 -2.39 -11.61 15.52
N VAL A 33 -1.38 -12.02 14.77
CA VAL A 33 -0.22 -12.76 15.30
C VAL A 33 0.88 -11.82 15.80
N LEU A 34 1.15 -10.75 15.06
CA LEU A 34 2.28 -9.85 15.30
C LEU A 34 1.86 -8.51 15.93
N GLY A 35 0.58 -8.17 15.82
CA GLY A 35 0.04 -6.88 16.21
C GLY A 35 0.06 -5.86 15.07
N ASP A 36 -0.80 -4.85 15.21
CA ASP A 36 -1.00 -3.82 14.19
C ASP A 36 0.22 -2.89 14.06
N SER A 37 0.95 -2.65 15.16
CA SER A 37 2.16 -1.80 15.19
C SER A 37 3.46 -2.53 14.79
N ASN A 38 3.38 -3.80 14.37
CA ASN A 38 4.56 -4.56 13.99
C ASN A 38 5.10 -4.09 12.64
N ALA A 39 6.42 -3.92 12.54
CA ALA A 39 7.09 -3.49 11.32
C ALA A 39 6.78 -4.40 10.10
N LEU A 40 6.58 -5.70 10.31
CA LEU A 40 6.20 -6.62 9.24
C LEU A 40 4.77 -6.33 8.74
N THR A 41 3.81 -6.18 9.66
CA THR A 41 2.43 -5.81 9.34
C THR A 41 2.37 -4.48 8.57
N HIS A 42 3.16 -3.49 9.01
CA HIS A 42 3.28 -2.20 8.31
C HIS A 42 3.82 -2.36 6.90
N ARG A 43 4.88 -3.15 6.71
CA ARG A 43 5.49 -3.37 5.39
C ARG A 43 4.52 -4.10 4.45
N MET A 44 3.71 -5.02 4.97
CA MET A 44 2.66 -5.68 4.19
C MET A 44 1.56 -4.72 3.75
N LYS A 45 1.05 -3.87 4.65
CA LYS A 45 0.07 -2.83 4.31
C LYS A 45 0.61 -1.84 3.27
N TRP A 46 1.87 -1.43 3.42
CA TRP A 46 2.53 -0.55 2.45
C TRP A 46 2.64 -1.19 1.06
N ASN A 47 3.10 -2.43 0.98
CA ASN A 47 3.21 -3.15 -0.29
C ASN A 47 1.84 -3.44 -0.92
N TYR A 48 0.83 -3.73 -0.10
CA TYR A 48 -0.55 -3.89 -0.56
C TYR A 48 -1.09 -2.63 -1.22
N ALA A 49 -0.94 -1.48 -0.55
CA ALA A 49 -1.37 -0.21 -1.12
C ALA A 49 -0.64 0.13 -2.42
N LYS A 50 0.66 -0.15 -2.51
CA LYS A 50 1.41 0.00 -3.76
C LYS A 50 0.87 -0.88 -4.88
N ALA A 51 0.54 -2.13 -4.60
CA ALA A 51 -0.05 -3.04 -5.59
C ALA A 51 -1.45 -2.57 -6.04
N LEU A 52 -2.21 -1.92 -5.14
CA LEU A 52 -3.52 -1.35 -5.48
C LEU A 52 -3.42 -0.15 -6.43
N TYR A 53 -2.52 0.81 -6.20
CA TYR A 53 -2.51 2.04 -7.00
C TYR A 53 -1.61 2.00 -8.24
N LYS A 54 -0.64 1.08 -8.31
CA LYS A 54 0.27 0.95 -9.46
C LYS A 54 -0.24 0.02 -10.55
N ASP A 55 -1.34 -0.67 -10.28
CA ASP A 55 -1.99 -1.49 -11.29
C ASP A 55 -2.71 -0.59 -12.31
N ASP A 56 -2.35 -0.71 -13.58
CA ASP A 56 -3.02 0.01 -14.67
C ASP A 56 -4.50 -0.40 -14.82
N GLY A 57 -4.88 -1.57 -14.29
CA GLY A 57 -6.25 -2.06 -14.16
C GLY A 57 -6.98 -1.62 -12.89
N ALA A 58 -6.34 -0.84 -12.00
CA ALA A 58 -6.90 -0.46 -10.70
C ALA A 58 -8.25 0.27 -10.84
N THR A 59 -9.22 -0.21 -10.06
CA THR A 59 -10.53 0.43 -9.94
C THR A 59 -10.46 1.70 -9.08
N LEU A 60 -11.50 2.54 -9.12
CA LEU A 60 -11.57 3.68 -8.18
C LEU A 60 -11.58 3.23 -6.72
N ASP A 61 -12.19 2.08 -6.44
CA ASP A 61 -12.22 1.51 -5.09
C ASP A 61 -10.83 1.06 -4.66
N ASP A 62 -10.06 0.41 -5.55
CA ASP A 62 -8.65 0.05 -5.28
C ASP A 62 -7.82 1.29 -4.97
N LEU A 63 -8.02 2.37 -5.73
CA LEU A 63 -7.28 3.63 -5.58
C LEU A 63 -7.64 4.33 -4.27
N HIS A 64 -8.91 4.32 -3.86
CA HIS A 64 -9.34 4.80 -2.55
C HIS A 64 -8.77 3.95 -1.42
N GLU A 65 -8.84 2.62 -1.54
CA GLU A 65 -8.30 1.69 -0.54
C GLU A 65 -6.79 1.84 -0.38
N ALA A 66 -6.06 2.02 -1.48
CA ALA A 66 -4.63 2.31 -1.47
C ALA A 66 -4.32 3.58 -0.68
N LEU A 67 -5.07 4.65 -0.94
CA LEU A 67 -4.86 5.94 -0.29
C LEU A 67 -5.13 5.84 1.21
N THR A 68 -6.28 5.27 1.60
CA THR A 68 -6.63 5.08 3.03
C THR A 68 -5.59 4.22 3.74
N THR A 69 -5.16 3.12 3.12
CA THR A 69 -4.14 2.23 3.67
C THR A 69 -2.80 2.95 3.88
N LEU A 70 -2.36 3.76 2.91
CA LEU A 70 -1.13 4.56 3.05
C LEU A 70 -1.26 5.62 4.14
N GLU A 71 -2.41 6.29 4.26
CA GLU A 71 -2.62 7.33 5.27
C GLU A 71 -2.64 6.76 6.69
N GLU A 72 -3.26 5.60 6.90
CA GLU A 72 -3.20 4.88 8.17
C GLU A 72 -1.79 4.40 8.49
N THR A 73 -1.12 3.79 7.52
CA THR A 73 0.24 3.25 7.70
C THR A 73 1.24 4.38 7.98
N ALA A 74 1.13 5.53 7.29
CA ALA A 74 1.95 6.71 7.55
C ALA A 74 1.71 7.29 8.94
N ARG A 75 0.44 7.42 9.36
CA ARG A 75 0.09 7.90 10.71
C ARG A 75 0.67 7.01 11.80
N LEU A 76 0.55 5.69 11.65
CA LEU A 76 1.11 4.72 12.61
C LEU A 76 2.65 4.74 12.60
N ALA A 77 3.28 4.74 11.41
CA ALA A 77 4.73 4.80 11.29
C ALA A 77 5.29 6.07 11.93
N ARG A 78 4.66 7.24 11.70
CA ARG A 78 5.04 8.50 12.33
C ARG A 78 4.92 8.46 13.84
N ARG A 79 3.85 7.84 14.37
CA ARG A 79 3.63 7.71 15.82
C ARG A 79 4.63 6.77 16.50
N VAL A 80 4.95 5.63 15.87
CA VAL A 80 5.77 4.57 16.46
C VAL A 80 7.26 4.79 16.22
N LEU A 81 7.64 5.21 15.02
CA LEU A 81 9.03 5.31 14.57
C LEU A 81 9.54 6.76 14.49
N GLY A 82 8.62 7.73 14.49
CA GLY A 82 8.94 9.14 14.25
C GLY A 82 8.95 9.53 12.77
N SER A 83 8.85 10.82 12.51
CA SER A 83 8.83 11.41 11.15
C SER A 83 10.17 11.33 10.43
N ALA A 84 11.29 11.29 11.16
CA ALA A 84 12.62 11.22 10.57
C ALA A 84 13.01 9.79 10.11
N HIS A 85 12.28 8.77 10.54
CA HIS A 85 12.60 7.38 10.26
C HIS A 85 12.46 7.06 8.76
N PRO A 86 13.41 6.33 8.15
CA PRO A 86 13.38 6.01 6.72
C PRO A 86 12.07 5.39 6.25
N LEU A 87 11.56 4.38 6.97
CA LEU A 87 10.27 3.75 6.62
C LEU A 87 9.09 4.73 6.60
N THR A 88 9.05 5.70 7.52
CA THR A 88 7.98 6.72 7.55
C THR A 88 8.08 7.59 6.30
N LYS A 89 9.29 8.02 5.94
CA LYS A 89 9.52 8.83 4.72
C LYS A 89 9.15 8.08 3.45
N ASP A 90 9.49 6.80 3.36
CA ASP A 90 9.17 5.97 2.19
C ASP A 90 7.65 5.84 2.00
N ILE A 91 6.90 5.58 3.08
CA ILE A 91 5.43 5.51 3.01
C ILE A 91 4.83 6.87 2.62
N GLU A 92 5.33 7.95 3.22
CA GLU A 92 4.87 9.31 2.92
C GLU A 92 5.18 9.74 1.48
N ALA A 93 6.28 9.25 0.89
CA ALA A 93 6.62 9.49 -0.51
C ALA A 93 5.68 8.78 -1.49
N GLU A 94 4.99 7.72 -1.07
CA GLU A 94 4.00 7.02 -1.90
C GLU A 94 2.61 7.70 -1.86
N LEU A 95 2.29 8.48 -0.83
CA LEU A 95 1.00 9.18 -0.70
C LEU A 95 0.69 10.11 -1.89
N PRO A 96 1.61 10.99 -2.34
CA PRO A 96 1.36 11.82 -3.52
C PRO A 96 1.12 10.98 -4.79
N LYS A 97 1.77 9.83 -4.92
CA LYS A 97 1.65 8.95 -6.09
C LYS A 97 0.26 8.29 -6.13
N SER A 98 -0.18 7.74 -5.00
CA SER A 98 -1.53 7.19 -4.86
C SER A 98 -2.60 8.24 -5.11
N ARG A 99 -2.44 9.47 -4.59
CA ARG A 99 -3.34 10.60 -4.88
C ARG A 99 -3.36 10.98 -6.36
N ALA A 100 -2.21 10.98 -7.02
CA ALA A 100 -2.12 11.28 -8.44
C ALA A 100 -2.83 10.21 -9.28
N ALA A 101 -2.66 8.93 -8.95
CA ALA A 101 -3.36 7.83 -9.61
C ALA A 101 -4.89 7.93 -9.45
N LEU A 102 -5.37 8.22 -8.23
CA LEU A 102 -6.79 8.45 -7.97
C LEU A 102 -7.35 9.63 -8.78
N ARG A 103 -6.62 10.75 -8.83
CA ARG A 103 -7.02 11.92 -9.62
C ARG A 103 -7.07 11.62 -11.11
N ALA A 104 -6.04 10.98 -11.65
CA ALA A 104 -5.96 10.63 -13.06
C ALA A 104 -7.12 9.74 -13.51
N ARG A 105 -7.55 8.81 -12.65
CA ARG A 105 -8.71 7.94 -12.92
C ARG A 105 -10.05 8.65 -12.70
N GLY A 106 -10.12 9.56 -11.72
CA GLY A 106 -11.33 10.32 -11.37
C GLY A 106 -11.64 11.48 -12.31
N THR A 107 -10.68 11.96 -13.11
CA THR A 107 -10.95 12.89 -14.22
C THR A 107 -11.40 12.10 -15.45
N PRO A 108 -12.68 12.17 -15.86
CA PRO A 108 -13.10 11.56 -17.12
C PRO A 108 -12.40 12.27 -18.29
N PRO A 109 -11.98 11.53 -19.35
CA PRO A 109 -11.47 12.14 -20.57
C PRO A 109 -12.62 12.87 -21.27
N GLY A 110 -12.76 14.17 -21.04
CA GLY A 110 -13.81 14.97 -21.70
C GLY A 110 -14.19 16.31 -21.06
N SER A 111 -13.61 16.69 -19.92
CA SER A 111 -13.93 17.98 -19.28
C SER A 111 -12.94 19.08 -19.70
N ALA A 112 -12.98 19.50 -20.97
CA ALA A 112 -12.30 20.70 -21.46
C ALA A 112 -13.25 21.52 -22.35
#